data_AF-A0A1X7UHL1-F1
#
_entry.id   AF-A0A1X7UHL1-F1
#
_cell.length_a   1.000
_cell.length_b   1.000
_cell.length_c   1.000
_cell.angle_alpha   90.00
_cell.angle_beta   90.00
_cell.angle_gamma   90.00
#
_symmetry.space_group_name_H-M   'P 1'
#
loop_
_entity.id
_entity.type
_entity.pdbx_description
1 polymer ?
#
loop_
_entity_poly.entity_id
_entity_poly.type
_entity_poly.pdbx_seq_one_letter_code
_entity_poly.pdbx_strand_id
1 'polypeptide(L)'
;MATVGETPASPTSRGPSLWSRLNARYQKFLDDLVPYRGGRWGFCICTLLVYIIRIYFLQGWYIVTYALAIYLLSLFIAFLSPKFDPAVEEDTDEDGPSLPTTSNEEFKPFIRRLPEFKFWHSMTRAILIAFICTFFSILNIPVFWPILLIYFIVLFAVTMKKQIMHMIKYKYLPFTHGKRRYQSKDDTSSSSL
;
A
#
# COMPACT_ATOMS: atom_id res chain seq x y z
N MET A 1 24.02 -3.52 57.82
CA MET A 1 23.08 -3.45 56.67
C MET A 1 23.89 -3.66 55.40
N ALA A 2 24.02 -4.89 54.93
CA ALA A 2 24.64 -5.22 53.65
C ALA A 2 23.54 -5.41 52.62
N THR A 3 23.56 -4.63 51.56
CA THR A 3 22.58 -4.61 50.47
C THR A 3 22.71 -5.87 49.62
N VAL A 4 21.63 -6.63 49.55
CA VAL A 4 21.45 -7.80 48.67
C VAL A 4 21.61 -7.34 47.23
N GLY A 5 22.62 -7.87 46.53
CA GLY A 5 22.77 -7.69 45.08
C GLY A 5 21.77 -8.58 44.34
N GLU A 6 20.74 -7.99 43.75
CA GLU A 6 19.92 -8.66 42.74
C GLU A 6 20.75 -8.89 41.46
N THR A 7 20.94 -10.15 41.12
CA THR A 7 21.41 -10.60 39.80
C THR A 7 20.40 -10.21 38.72
N PRO A 8 20.80 -9.57 37.59
CA PRO A 8 19.89 -9.36 36.48
C PRO A 8 19.60 -10.70 35.79
N ALA A 9 18.33 -11.09 35.79
CA ALA A 9 17.85 -12.29 35.12
C ALA A 9 18.19 -12.29 33.62
N SER A 10 18.84 -13.35 33.16
CA SER A 10 19.08 -13.64 31.74
C SER A 10 17.76 -13.84 30.98
N PRO A 11 17.60 -13.32 29.75
CA PRO A 11 16.38 -13.49 28.98
C PRO A 11 16.20 -14.95 28.58
N THR A 12 15.09 -15.56 29.00
CA THR A 12 14.68 -16.90 28.60
C THR A 12 14.45 -16.91 27.08
N SER A 13 15.38 -17.55 26.35
CA SER A 13 15.22 -17.81 24.92
C SER A 13 14.08 -18.80 24.70
N ARG A 14 12.84 -18.30 24.53
CA ARG A 14 11.74 -19.10 23.96
C ARG A 14 12.19 -19.60 22.59
N GLY A 15 12.33 -20.91 22.44
CA GLY A 15 12.56 -21.54 21.16
C GLY A 15 11.53 -21.07 20.12
N PRO A 16 11.87 -21.12 18.81
CA PRO A 16 11.03 -20.53 17.78
C PRO A 16 9.63 -21.13 17.83
N SER A 17 8.65 -20.30 18.19
CA SER A 17 7.24 -20.69 18.29
C SER A 17 6.76 -21.28 16.97
N LEU A 18 5.76 -22.19 17.00
CA LEU A 18 5.17 -22.75 15.77
C LEU A 18 4.75 -21.65 14.79
N TRP A 19 4.22 -20.53 15.32
CA TRP A 19 3.91 -19.31 14.58
C TRP A 19 5.11 -18.73 13.81
N SER A 20 6.29 -18.66 14.43
CA SER A 20 7.50 -18.18 13.76
C SER A 20 7.94 -19.10 12.60
N ARG A 21 7.75 -20.42 12.75
CA ARG A 21 8.07 -21.42 11.71
C ARG A 21 7.07 -21.38 10.55
N LEU A 22 5.78 -21.20 10.84
CA LEU A 22 4.75 -21.00 9.82
C LEU A 22 4.97 -19.69 9.06
N ASN A 23 5.25 -18.60 9.78
CA ASN A 23 5.51 -17.30 9.17
C ASN A 23 6.77 -17.34 8.29
N ALA A 24 7.83 -18.02 8.73
CA ALA A 24 9.04 -18.19 7.94
C ALA A 24 8.79 -19.00 6.65
N ARG A 25 7.97 -20.06 6.68
CA ARG A 25 7.60 -20.81 5.47
C ARG A 25 6.71 -20.00 4.54
N TYR A 26 5.74 -19.28 5.09
CA TYR A 26 4.89 -18.40 4.33
C TYR A 26 5.70 -17.29 3.64
N GLN A 27 6.65 -16.69 4.35
CA GLN A 27 7.55 -15.70 3.78
C GLN A 27 8.42 -16.28 2.66
N LYS A 28 8.97 -17.48 2.82
CA LYS A 28 9.70 -18.18 1.74
C LYS A 28 8.83 -18.43 0.51
N PHE A 29 7.59 -18.88 0.70
CA PHE A 29 6.66 -19.08 -0.41
C PHE A 29 6.30 -17.77 -1.12
N LEU A 30 6.17 -16.68 -0.37
CA LEU A 30 5.98 -15.35 -0.93
C LEU A 30 7.21 -14.90 -1.74
N ASP A 31 8.42 -15.15 -1.24
CA ASP A 31 9.67 -14.80 -1.90
C ASP A 31 9.86 -15.58 -3.22
N ASP A 32 9.45 -16.86 -3.27
CA ASP A 32 9.46 -17.69 -4.49
C ASP A 32 8.45 -17.23 -5.56
N LEU A 33 7.39 -16.53 -5.16
CA LEU A 33 6.35 -15.98 -6.07
C LEU A 33 6.70 -14.58 -6.61
N VAL A 34 7.72 -13.93 -6.06
CA VAL A 34 8.21 -12.61 -6.52
C VAL A 34 8.53 -12.56 -8.02
N PRO A 35 9.27 -13.52 -8.63
CA PRO A 35 9.69 -13.41 -10.03
C PRO A 35 8.55 -13.56 -11.04
N TYR A 36 7.46 -14.25 -10.70
CA TYR A 36 6.37 -14.55 -11.63
C TYR A 36 5.35 -13.42 -11.76
N ARG A 37 5.76 -12.25 -12.27
CA ARG A 37 4.86 -11.09 -12.43
C ARG A 37 3.62 -11.45 -13.28
N GLY A 38 3.79 -12.15 -14.41
CA GLY A 38 2.68 -12.53 -15.29
C GLY A 38 1.69 -13.51 -14.66
N GLY A 39 2.19 -14.60 -14.06
CA GLY A 39 1.35 -15.61 -13.40
C GLY A 39 0.57 -15.06 -12.22
N ARG A 40 1.16 -14.15 -11.44
CA ARG A 40 0.48 -13.45 -10.35
C ARG A 40 -0.75 -12.68 -10.84
N TRP A 41 -0.55 -11.75 -11.78
CA TRP A 41 -1.66 -10.94 -12.30
C TRP A 41 -2.69 -11.81 -13.03
N GLY A 42 -2.27 -12.84 -13.77
CA GLY A 42 -3.16 -13.82 -14.37
C GLY A 42 -4.06 -14.52 -13.35
N PHE A 43 -3.49 -15.00 -12.24
CA PHE A 43 -4.26 -15.63 -11.16
C PHE A 43 -5.27 -14.68 -10.50
N CYS A 44 -4.85 -13.44 -10.21
CA CYS A 44 -5.73 -12.43 -9.61
C CYS A 44 -6.89 -12.07 -10.56
N ILE A 45 -6.61 -11.84 -11.84
CA ILE A 45 -7.63 -11.54 -12.85
C ILE A 45 -8.58 -12.73 -13.01
N CYS A 46 -8.05 -13.96 -13.10
CA CYS A 46 -8.87 -15.17 -13.19
C CYS A 46 -9.82 -15.30 -11.99
N THR A 47 -9.30 -15.14 -10.76
CA THR A 47 -10.11 -15.22 -9.54
C THR A 47 -11.16 -14.11 -9.48
N LEU A 48 -10.81 -12.89 -9.89
CA LEU A 48 -11.74 -11.76 -9.98
C LEU A 48 -12.85 -12.02 -11.01
N LEU A 49 -12.52 -12.56 -12.18
CA LEU A 49 -13.49 -12.90 -13.21
C LEU A 49 -14.48 -13.96 -12.73
N VAL A 50 -13.99 -15.03 -12.09
CA VAL A 50 -14.84 -16.06 -11.50
C VAL A 50 -15.79 -15.46 -10.45
N TYR A 51 -15.29 -14.55 -9.61
CA TYR A 51 -16.11 -13.82 -8.63
C TYR A 51 -17.20 -12.98 -9.31
N ILE A 52 -16.85 -12.18 -10.32
CA ILE A 52 -17.80 -11.31 -11.03
C ILE A 52 -18.88 -12.15 -11.74
N ILE A 53 -18.46 -13.21 -12.45
CA ILE A 53 -19.36 -14.14 -13.12
C ILE A 53 -20.37 -14.71 -12.12
N ARG A 54 -19.87 -15.19 -10.97
CA ARG A 54 -20.72 -15.72 -9.91
C ARG A 54 -21.75 -14.71 -9.41
N ILE A 55 -21.34 -13.48 -9.10
CA ILE A 55 -22.25 -12.42 -8.61
C ILE A 55 -23.29 -12.04 -9.68
N TYR A 56 -22.87 -11.99 -10.95
CA TYR A 56 -23.77 -11.68 -12.07
C TYR A 56 -24.89 -12.73 -12.22
N PHE A 57 -24.55 -14.02 -12.15
CA PHE A 57 -25.53 -15.11 -12.23
C PHE A 57 -26.43 -15.20 -10.98
N LEU A 58 -25.85 -15.01 -9.80
CA LEU A 58 -26.58 -15.15 -8.54
C LEU A 58 -27.38 -13.90 -8.14
N GLN A 59 -27.15 -12.75 -8.81
CA GLN A 59 -27.82 -11.47 -8.56
C GLN A 59 -27.99 -11.12 -7.07
N GLY A 60 -26.95 -11.37 -6.27
CA GLY A 60 -26.99 -11.22 -4.81
C GLY A 60 -25.63 -10.88 -4.21
N TRP A 61 -25.54 -10.83 -2.88
CA TRP A 61 -24.31 -10.47 -2.15
C TRP A 61 -23.72 -9.10 -2.54
N TYR A 62 -24.59 -8.12 -2.80
CA TYR A 62 -24.19 -6.76 -3.16
C TYR A 62 -23.39 -6.06 -2.05
N ILE A 63 -23.71 -6.32 -0.78
CA ILE A 63 -23.00 -5.76 0.38
C ILE A 63 -21.56 -6.28 0.43
N VAL A 64 -21.35 -7.57 0.20
CA VAL A 64 -20.01 -8.18 0.15
C VAL A 64 -19.21 -7.59 -1.01
N THR A 65 -19.83 -7.46 -2.18
CA THR A 65 -19.21 -6.84 -3.35
C THR A 65 -18.86 -5.38 -3.10
N TYR A 66 -19.72 -4.63 -2.42
CA TYR A 66 -19.49 -3.23 -2.05
C TYR A 66 -18.33 -3.08 -1.06
N ALA A 67 -18.28 -3.93 -0.02
CA ALA A 67 -17.18 -3.96 0.93
C ALA A 67 -15.85 -4.28 0.24
N LEU A 68 -15.85 -5.26 -0.68
CA LEU A 68 -14.69 -5.56 -1.52
C LEU A 68 -14.31 -4.37 -2.40
N ALA A 69 -15.26 -3.69 -3.03
CA ALA A 69 -15.00 -2.54 -3.89
C ALA A 69 -14.37 -1.37 -3.12
N ILE A 70 -14.90 -1.02 -1.94
CA ILE A 70 -14.30 0.00 -1.07
C ILE A 70 -12.90 -0.40 -0.63
N TYR A 71 -12.69 -1.67 -0.28
CA TYR A 71 -11.38 -2.15 0.10
C TYR A 71 -10.38 -2.06 -1.06
N LEU A 72 -10.78 -2.42 -2.28
CA LEU A 72 -9.94 -2.25 -3.47
C LEU A 72 -9.64 -0.78 -3.74
N LEU A 73 -10.61 0.11 -3.54
CA LEU A 73 -10.43 1.55 -3.64
C LEU A 73 -9.43 2.06 -2.58
N SER A 74 -9.52 1.63 -1.33
CA SER A 74 -8.57 2.04 -0.28
C SER A 74 -7.16 1.52 -0.58
N LEU A 75 -7.04 0.33 -1.16
CA LEU A 75 -5.77 -0.23 -1.63
C LEU A 75 -5.18 0.58 -2.79
N PHE A 76 -6.04 1.05 -3.71
CA PHE A 76 -5.65 1.90 -4.83
C PHE A 76 -5.21 3.30 -4.36
N ILE A 77 -5.91 3.87 -3.39
CA ILE A 77 -5.51 5.12 -2.73
C ILE A 77 -4.15 4.94 -2.04
N ALA A 78 -3.94 3.84 -1.31
CA ALA A 78 -2.66 3.54 -0.68
C ALA A 78 -1.53 3.27 -1.70
N PHE A 79 -1.86 2.86 -2.93
CA PHE A 79 -0.90 2.72 -4.02
C PHE A 79 -0.51 4.08 -4.62
N LEU A 80 -1.48 5.01 -4.74
CA LEU A 80 -1.26 6.35 -5.28
C LEU A 80 -0.65 7.33 -4.27
N SER A 81 -0.98 7.19 -2.98
CA SER A 81 -0.52 8.10 -1.93
C SER A 81 1.00 7.96 -1.70
N PRO A 82 1.76 9.08 -1.70
CA PRO A 82 3.22 9.08 -1.55
C PRO A 82 3.63 8.65 -0.14
N LYS A 83 4.72 7.89 0.01
CA LYS A 83 5.16 7.17 1.24
C LYS A 83 5.48 8.03 2.45
N PHE A 84 5.70 9.30 2.20
CA PHE A 84 5.78 10.35 3.20
C PHE A 84 4.71 11.35 2.86
N ASP A 85 3.82 11.59 3.80
CA ASP A 85 2.83 12.65 3.72
C ASP A 85 3.22 13.67 4.81
N PRO A 86 4.02 14.71 4.49
CA PRO A 86 4.36 15.76 5.43
C PRO A 86 3.13 16.59 5.84
N ALA A 87 2.01 16.49 5.12
CA ALA A 87 0.77 17.17 5.49
C ALA A 87 0.06 16.53 6.70
N VAL A 88 0.36 15.27 7.05
CA VAL A 88 -0.14 14.66 8.29
C VAL A 88 0.63 15.19 9.52
N GLU A 89 1.86 15.68 9.34
CA GLU A 89 2.57 16.43 10.37
C GLU A 89 2.04 17.88 10.43
N GLU A 90 1.81 18.55 9.29
CA GLU A 90 1.28 19.92 9.26
C GLU A 90 -0.14 20.08 9.87
N ASP A 91 -1.02 19.08 9.77
CA ASP A 91 -2.35 19.13 10.41
C ASP A 91 -2.32 18.81 11.93
N THR A 92 -1.16 18.38 12.47
CA THR A 92 -0.97 18.08 13.91
C THR A 92 -0.15 19.15 14.63
N ASP A 93 0.59 19.99 13.90
CA ASP A 93 1.40 21.07 14.46
C ASP A 93 0.63 22.40 14.48
N GLU A 94 -0.25 22.54 15.49
CA GLU A 94 -0.70 23.86 15.95
C GLU A 94 0.52 24.65 16.47
N ASP A 95 0.86 25.71 15.74
CA ASP A 95 1.66 26.87 16.14
C ASP A 95 3.17 26.67 16.44
N GLY A 96 3.99 26.85 15.41
CA GLY A 96 5.43 27.11 15.55
C GLY A 96 5.97 27.92 14.37
N PRO A 97 6.63 29.06 14.58
CA PRO A 97 7.13 29.90 13.48
C PRO A 97 8.36 29.23 12.84
N SER A 98 8.15 28.41 11.82
CA SER A 98 9.24 27.81 11.05
C SER A 98 9.76 28.81 10.01
N LEU A 99 11.04 29.17 10.16
CA LEU A 99 11.79 30.07 9.28
C LEU A 99 11.80 29.57 7.81
N PRO A 100 11.69 30.47 6.81
CA PRO A 100 11.67 30.09 5.41
C PRO A 100 13.09 29.74 4.95
N THR A 101 13.37 28.45 4.74
CA THR A 101 14.59 28.00 4.07
C THR A 101 14.28 27.54 2.65
N THR A 102 14.04 28.54 1.78
CA THR A 102 14.29 28.39 0.34
C THR A 102 15.79 28.07 0.18
N SER A 103 16.18 26.82 -0.13
CA SER A 103 17.42 26.43 -0.85
C SER A 103 17.99 25.04 -0.55
N ASN A 104 17.19 24.03 -0.18
CA ASN A 104 17.63 22.64 -0.33
C ASN A 104 16.46 21.68 -0.56
N GLU A 105 15.83 21.79 -1.73
CA GLU A 105 14.91 20.75 -2.24
C GLU A 105 15.74 19.50 -2.62
N GLU A 106 16.21 18.79 -1.60
CA GLU A 106 16.86 17.50 -1.76
C GLU A 106 15.85 16.51 -2.33
N PHE A 107 16.03 16.22 -3.61
CA PHE A 107 15.17 15.39 -4.44
C PHE A 107 15.11 13.94 -3.91
N LYS A 108 14.10 13.64 -3.06
CA LYS A 108 13.84 12.26 -2.60
C LYS A 108 13.13 11.45 -3.71
N PRO A 109 13.72 10.36 -4.23
CA PRO A 109 13.11 9.57 -5.29
C PRO A 109 11.79 8.93 -4.84
N PHE A 110 10.83 8.85 -5.78
CA PHE A 110 9.51 8.25 -5.54
C PHE A 110 9.61 6.77 -5.20
N ILE A 111 9.55 6.47 -3.91
CA ILE A 111 9.35 5.12 -3.41
C ILE A 111 7.85 4.96 -3.17
N ARG A 112 7.16 4.21 -4.03
CA ARG A 112 5.72 3.90 -3.88
C ARG A 112 5.45 3.27 -2.49
N ARG A 113 4.35 3.66 -1.81
CA ARG A 113 3.97 3.16 -0.46
C ARG A 113 3.88 1.64 -0.42
N LEU A 114 3.12 1.07 -1.34
CA LEU A 114 3.02 -0.38 -1.50
C LEU A 114 3.89 -0.86 -2.68
N PRO A 115 4.88 -1.74 -2.43
CA PRO A 115 5.48 -2.51 -3.51
C PRO A 115 4.38 -3.32 -4.20
N GLU A 116 4.40 -3.37 -5.54
CA GLU A 116 3.36 -4.02 -6.38
C GLU A 116 3.03 -5.45 -5.92
N PHE A 117 3.99 -6.15 -5.35
CA PHE A 117 3.81 -7.46 -4.76
C PHE A 117 2.83 -7.46 -3.56
N LYS A 118 2.96 -6.51 -2.63
CA LYS A 118 2.04 -6.39 -1.49
C LYS A 118 0.65 -5.95 -1.93
N PHE A 119 0.56 -5.07 -2.93
CA PHE A 119 -0.73 -4.68 -3.52
C PHE A 119 -1.45 -5.91 -4.11
N TRP A 120 -0.76 -6.65 -4.97
CA TRP A 120 -1.30 -7.85 -5.60
C TRP A 120 -1.75 -8.89 -4.57
N HIS A 121 -0.91 -9.14 -3.57
CA HIS A 121 -1.18 -10.13 -2.54
C HIS A 121 -2.39 -9.75 -1.67
N SER A 122 -2.49 -8.48 -1.26
CA SER A 122 -3.60 -7.97 -0.46
C SER A 122 -4.92 -7.97 -1.26
N MET A 123 -4.87 -7.59 -2.53
CA MET A 123 -6.00 -7.66 -3.47
C MET A 123 -6.49 -9.09 -3.64
N THR A 124 -5.57 -10.03 -3.90
CA THR A 124 -5.91 -11.46 -4.10
C THR A 124 -6.53 -12.06 -2.84
N ARG A 125 -5.98 -11.77 -1.65
CA ARG A 125 -6.56 -12.23 -0.39
C ARG A 125 -7.96 -11.68 -0.15
N ALA A 126 -8.21 -10.40 -0.43
CA ALA A 126 -9.53 -9.80 -0.27
C ALA A 126 -10.56 -10.43 -1.21
N ILE A 127 -10.20 -10.67 -2.48
CA ILE A 127 -11.07 -11.34 -3.45
C ILE A 127 -11.39 -12.77 -2.98
N LEU A 128 -10.41 -13.53 -2.51
CA LEU A 128 -10.63 -14.88 -1.99
C LEU A 128 -11.54 -14.89 -0.77
N ILE A 129 -11.33 -13.98 0.18
CA ILE A 129 -12.19 -13.85 1.37
C ILE A 129 -13.62 -13.49 0.95
N ALA A 130 -13.79 -12.50 0.06
CA ALA A 130 -15.11 -12.14 -0.44
C ALA A 130 -15.77 -13.31 -1.17
N PHE A 131 -15.03 -14.05 -1.99
CA PHE A 131 -15.52 -15.25 -2.66
C PHE A 131 -16.01 -16.29 -1.66
N ILE A 132 -15.26 -16.55 -0.58
CA ILE A 132 -15.69 -17.44 0.51
C ILE A 132 -16.95 -16.87 1.21
N CYS A 133 -17.00 -15.56 1.45
CA CYS A 133 -18.18 -14.89 2.03
C CYS A 133 -19.44 -15.07 1.17
N THR A 134 -19.33 -15.19 -0.15
CA THR A 134 -20.49 -15.45 -1.03
C THR A 134 -21.10 -16.85 -0.90
N PHE A 135 -20.47 -17.77 -0.15
CA PHE A 135 -21.09 -19.07 0.18
C PHE A 135 -22.00 -18.97 1.41
N PHE A 136 -21.88 -17.92 2.22
CA PHE A 136 -22.72 -17.73 3.38
C PHE A 136 -23.96 -16.93 3.00
N SER A 137 -25.13 -17.55 3.13
CA SER A 137 -26.42 -16.91 2.82
C SER A 137 -26.79 -15.78 3.80
N ILE A 138 -26.20 -15.74 5.00
CA ILE A 138 -26.43 -14.69 6.00
C ILE A 138 -26.06 -13.28 5.48
N LEU A 139 -25.11 -13.20 4.55
CA LEU A 139 -24.62 -11.94 3.97
C LEU A 139 -25.41 -11.53 2.71
N ASN A 140 -26.43 -12.29 2.34
CA ASN A 140 -27.31 -11.98 1.20
C ASN A 140 -28.57 -11.25 1.70
N ILE A 141 -28.45 -9.92 1.81
CA ILE A 141 -29.58 -9.04 2.13
C ILE A 141 -30.02 -8.33 0.84
N PRO A 142 -31.32 -8.33 0.49
CA PRO A 142 -31.83 -7.60 -0.66
C PRO A 142 -31.68 -6.10 -0.41
N VAL A 143 -30.76 -5.48 -1.13
CA VAL A 143 -30.51 -4.03 -1.10
C VAL A 143 -30.56 -3.50 -2.53
N PHE A 144 -31.01 -2.26 -2.69
CA PHE A 144 -31.03 -1.59 -3.99
C PHE A 144 -29.60 -1.41 -4.51
N TRP A 145 -29.07 -2.37 -5.26
CA TRP A 145 -27.71 -2.30 -5.80
C TRP A 145 -27.38 -1.02 -6.61
N PRO A 146 -28.31 -0.36 -7.35
CA PRO A 146 -27.96 0.81 -8.16
C PRO A 146 -27.53 1.98 -7.28
N ILE A 147 -28.14 2.13 -6.10
CA ILE A 147 -27.77 3.22 -5.19
C ILE A 147 -26.37 2.98 -4.62
N LEU A 148 -25.99 1.73 -4.30
CA LEU A 148 -24.62 1.41 -3.87
C LEU A 148 -23.60 1.72 -4.95
N LEU A 149 -23.93 1.43 -6.22
CA LEU A 149 -23.05 1.74 -7.34
C LEU A 149 -22.84 3.24 -7.51
N ILE A 150 -23.92 4.04 -7.42
CA ILE A 150 -23.82 5.50 -7.49
C ILE A 150 -22.97 6.04 -6.34
N TYR A 151 -23.20 5.59 -5.11
CA TYR A 151 -22.37 5.98 -3.96
C TYR A 151 -20.90 5.63 -4.18
N PHE A 152 -20.63 4.43 -4.71
CA PHE A 152 -19.26 4.00 -5.01
C PHE A 152 -18.61 4.89 -6.06
N ILE A 153 -19.30 5.23 -7.16
CA ILE A 153 -18.76 6.09 -8.22
C ILE A 153 -18.47 7.49 -7.68
N VAL A 154 -19.38 8.07 -6.90
CA VAL A 154 -19.19 9.39 -6.28
C VAL A 154 -18.00 9.35 -5.30
N LEU A 155 -17.95 8.35 -4.43
CA LEU A 155 -16.85 8.14 -3.48
C LEU A 155 -15.51 7.97 -4.22
N PHE A 156 -15.49 7.15 -5.27
CA PHE A 156 -14.31 6.92 -6.11
C PHE A 156 -13.83 8.22 -6.76
N ALA A 157 -14.73 8.98 -7.38
CA ALA A 157 -14.38 10.23 -8.04
C ALA A 157 -13.86 11.28 -7.05
N VAL A 158 -14.52 11.44 -5.90
CA VAL A 158 -14.11 12.40 -4.86
C VAL A 158 -12.76 11.99 -4.26
N THR A 159 -12.57 10.71 -3.92
CA THR A 159 -11.31 10.22 -3.35
C THR A 159 -10.16 10.36 -4.35
N MET A 160 -10.35 9.97 -5.61
CA MET A 160 -9.34 10.11 -6.66
C MET A 160 -8.98 11.57 -6.95
N LYS A 161 -9.98 12.45 -7.05
CA LYS A 161 -9.76 13.89 -7.24
C LYS A 161 -8.96 14.49 -6.10
N LYS A 162 -9.30 14.15 -4.84
CA LYS A 162 -8.58 14.62 -3.65
C LYS A 162 -7.12 14.14 -3.66
N GLN A 163 -6.89 12.87 -3.97
CA GLN A 163 -5.53 12.30 -4.02
C GLN A 163 -4.69 12.94 -5.13
N ILE A 164 -5.23 13.10 -6.35
CA ILE A 164 -4.52 13.73 -7.47
C ILE A 164 -4.22 15.21 -7.18
N MET A 165 -5.18 15.96 -6.62
CA MET A 165 -5.00 17.37 -6.28
C MET A 165 -3.89 17.57 -5.23
N HIS A 166 -3.85 16.71 -4.20
CA HIS A 166 -2.79 16.73 -3.20
C HIS A 166 -1.42 16.42 -3.82
N MET A 167 -1.37 15.39 -4.68
CA MET A 167 -0.13 15.02 -5.38
C MET A 167 0.42 16.17 -6.24
N ILE A 168 -0.46 16.92 -6.92
CA ILE A 168 -0.09 18.07 -7.76
C ILE A 168 0.31 19.27 -6.89
N LYS A 169 -0.42 19.56 -5.80
CA LYS A 169 -0.15 20.71 -4.90
C LYS A 169 1.23 20.64 -4.25
N TYR A 170 1.65 19.45 -3.82
CA TYR A 170 2.92 19.22 -3.14
C TYR A 170 4.04 18.75 -4.10
N LYS A 171 3.88 18.98 -5.42
CA LYS A 171 4.89 18.68 -6.46
C LYS A 171 5.50 17.28 -6.32
N TYR A 172 4.66 16.27 -6.16
CA TYR A 172 5.14 14.91 -6.19
C TYR A 172 5.32 14.45 -7.66
N LEU A 173 6.51 14.59 -8.27
CA LEU A 173 6.76 14.21 -9.68
C LEU A 173 6.85 12.69 -9.92
N PRO A 174 5.85 12.00 -10.51
CA PRO A 174 5.91 10.54 -10.77
C PRO A 174 6.94 10.12 -11.82
N PHE A 175 7.55 11.06 -12.54
CA PHE A 175 8.45 10.79 -13.66
C PHE A 175 9.73 11.63 -13.52
N THR A 176 10.86 10.96 -13.29
CA THR A 176 12.18 11.60 -13.38
C THR A 176 12.51 11.80 -14.87
N HIS A 177 11.89 12.77 -15.55
CA HIS A 177 12.30 13.12 -16.90
C HIS A 177 13.56 13.98 -16.83
N GLY A 178 14.72 13.32 -16.79
CA GLY A 178 16.02 13.98 -16.81
C GLY A 178 17.09 13.14 -16.13
N LYS A 179 17.89 12.41 -16.91
CA LYS A 179 19.15 11.86 -16.42
C LYS A 179 19.97 13.03 -15.84
N ARG A 180 20.36 12.98 -14.57
CA ARG A 180 21.43 13.87 -14.07
C ARG A 180 22.70 13.48 -14.83
N ARG A 181 23.02 14.24 -15.87
CA ARG A 181 24.30 14.15 -16.55
C ARG A 181 25.30 14.71 -15.54
N TYR A 182 26.04 13.83 -14.89
CA TYR A 182 27.20 14.20 -14.09
C TYR A 182 28.13 14.94 -15.05
N GLN A 183 28.27 16.26 -14.87
CA GLN A 183 29.30 17.01 -15.57
C GLN A 183 30.60 16.61 -14.86
N SER A 184 31.34 15.69 -15.45
CA SER A 184 32.71 15.42 -15.03
C SER A 184 33.42 16.76 -15.05
N LYS A 185 33.81 17.27 -13.88
CA LYS A 185 34.81 18.32 -13.82
C LYS A 185 36.05 17.70 -14.43
N ASP A 186 36.41 18.14 -15.64
CA ASP A 186 37.73 17.91 -16.17
C ASP A 186 38.70 18.58 -15.20
N ASP A 187 39.40 17.75 -14.42
CA ASP A 187 40.60 18.16 -13.70
C ASP A 187 41.63 18.57 -14.76
N THR A 188 41.57 19.84 -15.18
CA THR A 188 42.68 20.48 -15.86
C THR A 188 43.73 20.81 -14.79
N SER A 189 44.40 19.76 -14.35
CA SER A 189 45.74 19.81 -13.79
C SER A 189 46.75 20.04 -14.93
N SER A 190 46.75 21.23 -15.52
CA SER A 190 47.97 21.81 -16.10
C SER A 190 48.61 22.64 -14.98
N SER A 191 49.33 22.00 -14.06
CA SER A 191 50.77 21.75 -14.22
C SER A 191 51.50 23.07 -14.47
N SER A 192 51.91 23.69 -13.36
CA SER A 192 53.16 24.42 -13.18
C SER A 192 54.12 24.42 -14.39
N LEU A 193 54.35 25.59 -14.97
CA LEU A 193 55.64 26.31 -15.09
C LEU A 193 55.50 27.55 -15.98
#